data_AF-A0A821GHW8-F1
#
_entry.id   AF-A0A821GHW8-F1
#
_cell.length_a   1.000
_cell.length_b   1.000
_cell.length_c   1.000
_cell.angle_alpha   90.00
_cell.angle_beta   90.00
_cell.angle_gamma   90.00
#
_symmetry.space_group_name_H-M   'P 1'
#
loop_
_entity.id
_entity.type
_entity.pdbx_description
1 polymer ?
#
loop_
_entity_poly.entity_id
_entity_poly.type
_entity_poly.pdbx_seq_one_letter_code
_entity_poly.pdbx_strand_id
1 'polypeptide(L)'
;MKQAFIEESLASPSGTEKYGSTHPRQIELAQMVFKNFIIELGLPLSITEKSAFIHAMLTVDPKFRIPCCRSITNEYLPKIYNQIMNKLKNTCLAAGFISLTFDGCADRRVRAFYAITMHYVDQTGQLRAHLLAYNHISGSNTGENLFMEYDRVSTSFPIGGKIVRLITDNASNNLSAFGELVIPGFESYFISEDDSEDSDYDPDEKNLKLSEGHRPNDDDIQNSFDKQEELLRLPCFIHTLQLVVKDGLNESECIRSPLSKVAEIAKLSHKSITIAEKLQNEKFSIPEAIVTRWNSQFLTVSKVVDIPNTLLNERTKKTELLLSTKDLAVLREFVSIFTLFAEATTRTQAEQSISISLVGP
;
A
#
# COMPACT_ATOMS: atom_id res chain seq x y z
N MET A 1 -36.18 -16.74 9.76
CA MET A 1 -35.55 -17.66 8.78
C MET A 1 -34.21 -18.22 9.26
N LYS A 2 -33.24 -17.41 9.76
CA LYS A 2 -31.94 -17.93 10.27
C LYS A 2 -32.02 -18.82 11.52
N GLN A 3 -32.99 -18.61 12.41
CA GLN A 3 -33.07 -19.33 13.70
C GLN A 3 -33.67 -20.74 13.55
N ALA A 4 -34.61 -20.92 12.64
CA ALA A 4 -35.30 -22.20 12.40
C ALA A 4 -34.42 -23.26 11.71
N PHE A 5 -33.36 -22.85 11.00
CA PHE A 5 -32.44 -23.78 10.33
C PHE A 5 -31.36 -24.36 11.28
N ILE A 6 -31.20 -23.79 12.47
CA ILE A 6 -30.11 -24.14 13.41
C ILE A 6 -30.52 -25.25 14.38
N GLU A 7 -31.82 -25.39 14.67
CA GLU A 7 -32.30 -26.30 15.72
C GLU A 7 -32.43 -27.76 15.26
N GLU A 8 -32.48 -28.04 13.95
CA GLU A 8 -32.73 -29.39 13.42
C GLU A 8 -31.46 -30.26 13.23
N SER A 9 -30.26 -29.76 13.57
CA SER A 9 -28.98 -30.47 13.33
C SER A 9 -28.09 -30.66 14.57
N LEU A 10 -28.58 -30.38 15.79
CA LEU A 10 -27.78 -30.41 17.02
C LEU A 10 -27.60 -31.80 17.67
N ALA A 11 -27.70 -32.88 16.90
CA ALA A 11 -27.27 -34.21 17.37
C ALA A 11 -25.86 -34.52 16.85
N SER A 12 -24.83 -34.17 17.62
CA SER A 12 -23.51 -34.79 17.43
C SER A 12 -23.67 -36.31 17.60
N PRO A 13 -23.10 -37.18 16.73
CA PRO A 13 -23.08 -38.61 16.99
C PRO A 13 -22.25 -38.85 18.26
N SER A 14 -22.94 -39.05 19.38
CA SER A 14 -22.36 -39.43 20.66
C SER A 14 -21.68 -40.79 20.47
N GLY A 15 -20.34 -40.81 20.54
CA GLY A 15 -19.55 -42.05 20.56
C GLY A 15 -18.37 -42.13 19.59
N THR A 16 -18.10 -41.12 18.76
CA THR A 16 -16.95 -41.18 17.84
C THR A 16 -15.68 -40.62 18.50
N GLU A 17 -14.68 -41.47 18.73
CA GLU A 17 -13.38 -41.06 19.29
C GLU A 17 -12.69 -40.05 18.37
N LYS A 18 -12.33 -38.89 18.93
CA LYS A 18 -11.65 -37.81 18.23
C LYS A 18 -10.17 -38.14 18.02
N TYR A 19 -9.62 -37.76 16.86
CA TYR A 19 -8.20 -37.98 16.54
C TYR A 19 -7.25 -37.40 17.61
N GLY A 20 -6.13 -38.08 17.87
CA GLY A 20 -5.02 -37.54 18.64
C GLY A 20 -4.29 -36.41 17.90
N SER A 21 -3.52 -35.60 18.61
CA SER A 21 -2.82 -34.42 18.06
C SER A 21 -1.79 -34.75 16.97
N THR A 22 -1.20 -35.95 17.01
CA THR A 22 -0.21 -36.42 16.04
C THR A 22 -0.80 -37.21 14.88
N HIS A 23 -2.12 -37.42 14.86
CA HIS A 23 -2.77 -38.20 13.80
C HIS A 23 -2.64 -37.48 12.44
N PRO A 24 -2.25 -38.17 11.34
CA PRO A 24 -2.03 -37.51 10.04
C PRO A 24 -3.24 -36.70 9.56
N ARG A 25 -4.45 -37.27 9.68
CA ARG A 25 -5.70 -36.57 9.32
C ARG A 25 -5.99 -35.34 10.19
N GLN A 26 -5.61 -35.37 11.47
CA GLN A 26 -5.77 -34.22 12.37
C GLN A 26 -4.86 -33.07 11.95
N ILE A 27 -3.60 -33.38 11.61
CA ILE A 27 -2.62 -32.41 11.14
C ILE A 27 -3.04 -31.80 9.81
N GLU A 28 -3.45 -32.65 8.85
CA GLU A 28 -3.92 -32.22 7.53
C GLU A 28 -5.11 -31.26 7.62
N LEU A 29 -6.15 -31.62 8.38
CA LEU A 29 -7.34 -30.77 8.54
C LEU A 29 -7.01 -29.47 9.28
N ALA A 30 -6.18 -29.52 10.33
CA ALA A 30 -5.75 -28.32 11.05
C ALA A 30 -4.94 -27.37 10.14
N GLN A 31 -4.05 -27.92 9.31
CA GLN A 31 -3.28 -27.16 8.32
C GLN A 31 -4.19 -26.54 7.25
N MET A 32 -5.19 -27.27 6.75
CA MET A 32 -6.17 -26.75 5.80
C MET A 32 -6.98 -25.59 6.41
N VAL A 33 -7.49 -25.73 7.64
CA VAL A 33 -8.20 -24.64 8.33
C VAL A 33 -7.30 -23.42 8.48
N PHE A 34 -6.07 -23.62 8.93
CA PHE A 34 -5.20 -22.48 9.21
C PHE A 34 -4.67 -21.81 7.93
N LYS A 35 -4.14 -22.57 6.98
CA LYS A 35 -3.54 -22.04 5.76
C LYS A 35 -4.59 -21.57 4.76
N ASN A 36 -5.59 -22.39 4.46
CA ASN A 36 -6.49 -22.13 3.33
C ASN A 36 -7.73 -21.33 3.73
N PHE A 37 -8.18 -21.40 4.98
CA PHE A 37 -9.29 -20.57 5.45
C PHE A 37 -8.81 -19.31 6.15
N ILE A 38 -7.96 -19.43 7.17
CA ILE A 38 -7.59 -18.28 7.99
C ILE A 38 -6.63 -17.35 7.24
N ILE A 39 -5.50 -17.88 6.76
CA ILE A 39 -4.47 -17.06 6.11
C ILE A 39 -4.93 -16.60 4.73
N GLU A 40 -5.29 -17.52 3.84
CA GLU A 40 -5.61 -17.20 2.43
C GLU A 40 -6.81 -16.25 2.30
N LEU A 41 -7.85 -16.42 3.13
CA LEU A 41 -9.06 -15.58 3.09
C LEU A 41 -9.01 -14.40 4.07
N GLY A 42 -7.94 -14.25 4.85
CA GLY A 42 -7.82 -13.18 5.85
C GLY A 42 -8.90 -13.22 6.94
N LEU A 43 -9.35 -14.41 7.35
CA LEU A 43 -10.42 -14.57 8.33
C LEU A 43 -9.91 -14.39 9.77
N PRO A 44 -10.75 -13.88 10.70
CA PRO A 44 -10.37 -13.78 12.10
C PRO A 44 -10.14 -15.17 12.70
N LEU A 45 -9.15 -15.31 13.57
CA LEU A 45 -8.82 -16.59 14.24
C LEU A 45 -10.02 -17.19 15.00
N SER A 46 -10.92 -16.33 15.51
CA SER A 46 -12.14 -16.72 16.21
C SER A 46 -13.20 -17.37 15.31
N ILE A 47 -12.95 -17.49 13.99
CA ILE A 47 -13.83 -18.23 13.09
C ILE A 47 -13.97 -19.70 13.51
N THR A 48 -12.92 -20.29 14.08
CA THR A 48 -12.93 -21.69 14.51
C THR A 48 -13.84 -21.96 15.71
N GLU A 49 -14.29 -20.90 16.36
CA GLU A 49 -15.19 -20.93 17.52
C GLU A 49 -16.64 -20.59 17.13
N LYS A 50 -16.91 -20.29 15.85
CA LYS A 50 -18.26 -20.01 15.36
C LYS A 50 -19.02 -21.32 15.12
N SER A 51 -20.25 -21.41 15.62
CA SER A 51 -21.09 -22.61 15.55
C SER A 51 -21.25 -23.16 14.12
N ALA A 52 -21.51 -22.30 13.15
CA ALA A 52 -21.65 -22.69 11.74
C ALA A 52 -20.34 -23.27 11.17
N PHE A 53 -19.19 -22.71 11.54
CA PHE A 53 -17.90 -23.24 11.12
C PHE A 53 -17.62 -24.59 11.76
N ILE A 54 -17.88 -24.72 13.07
CA ILE A 54 -17.72 -25.98 13.80
C ILE A 54 -18.59 -27.07 13.15
N HIS A 55 -19.85 -26.77 12.89
CA HIS A 55 -20.77 -27.71 12.24
C HIS A 55 -20.29 -28.14 10.86
N ALA A 56 -19.87 -27.18 10.02
CA ALA A 56 -19.32 -27.50 8.70
C ALA A 56 -18.08 -28.42 8.80
N MET A 57 -17.15 -28.13 9.71
CA MET A 57 -15.95 -28.95 9.90
C MET A 57 -16.25 -30.34 10.46
N LEU A 58 -17.22 -30.47 11.36
CA LEU A 58 -17.67 -31.77 11.86
C LEU A 58 -18.47 -32.57 10.82
N THR A 59 -19.10 -31.89 9.86
CA THR A 59 -19.71 -32.54 8.69
C THR A 59 -18.64 -33.10 7.75
N VAL A 60 -17.52 -32.39 7.58
CA VAL A 60 -16.38 -32.86 6.79
C VAL A 60 -15.71 -34.07 7.43
N ASP A 61 -15.44 -34.00 8.74
CA ASP A 61 -14.90 -35.14 9.49
C ASP A 61 -15.33 -35.08 10.97
N PRO A 62 -16.24 -35.97 11.41
CA PRO A 62 -16.71 -36.00 12.80
C PRO A 62 -15.62 -36.27 13.83
N LYS A 63 -14.47 -36.85 13.44
CA LYS A 63 -13.34 -37.14 14.35
C LYS A 63 -12.38 -35.98 14.51
N PHE A 64 -12.50 -34.93 13.69
CA PHE A 64 -11.63 -33.76 13.74
C PHE A 64 -11.76 -33.01 15.08
N ARG A 65 -10.60 -32.67 15.66
CA ARG A 65 -10.49 -31.70 16.76
C ARG A 65 -10.18 -30.34 16.17
N ILE A 66 -11.20 -29.50 16.08
CA ILE A 66 -11.05 -28.15 15.54
C ILE A 66 -10.12 -27.34 16.46
N PRO A 67 -9.04 -26.74 15.94
CA PRO A 67 -8.14 -25.91 16.74
C PRO A 67 -8.87 -24.67 17.30
N CYS A 68 -8.74 -24.41 18.59
CA CYS A 68 -9.22 -23.16 19.17
C CYS A 68 -8.29 -22.00 18.83
N CYS A 69 -8.78 -20.77 19.00
CA CYS A 69 -8.01 -19.56 18.72
C CYS A 69 -6.67 -19.52 19.47
N ARG A 70 -6.64 -20.03 20.71
CA ARG A 70 -5.43 -20.12 21.53
C ARG A 70 -4.38 -21.07 20.93
N SER A 71 -4.80 -22.26 20.49
CA SER A 71 -3.89 -23.21 19.84
C SER A 71 -3.32 -22.62 18.55
N ILE A 72 -4.16 -21.95 17.76
CA ILE A 72 -3.72 -21.30 16.52
C ILE A 72 -2.66 -20.24 16.82
N THR A 73 -2.95 -19.33 17.75
CA THR A 73 -2.05 -18.23 18.13
C THR A 73 -0.72 -18.73 18.71
N ASN A 74 -0.76 -19.72 19.61
CA ASN A 74 0.42 -20.11 20.38
C ASN A 74 1.25 -21.23 19.74
N GLU A 75 0.68 -22.00 18.81
CA GLU A 75 1.35 -23.17 18.24
C GLU A 75 1.48 -23.07 16.71
N TYR A 76 0.38 -22.88 15.99
CA TYR A 76 0.39 -22.94 14.52
C TYR A 76 1.02 -21.69 13.90
N LEU A 77 0.64 -20.51 14.40
CA LEU A 77 1.12 -19.23 13.88
C LEU A 77 2.65 -19.08 14.02
N PRO A 78 3.28 -19.35 15.19
CA PRO A 78 4.74 -19.26 15.32
C PRO A 78 5.48 -20.26 14.43
N LYS A 79 4.96 -21.49 14.29
CA LYS A 79 5.57 -22.52 13.41
C LYS A 79 5.61 -22.05 11.95
N ILE A 80 4.48 -21.58 11.43
CA ILE A 80 4.40 -21.10 10.04
C ILE A 80 5.16 -19.79 9.85
N TYR A 81 5.11 -18.88 10.82
CA TYR A 81 5.93 -17.68 10.80
C TYR A 81 7.42 -18.03 10.64
N ASN A 82 7.95 -18.92 11.48
CA ASN A 82 9.35 -19.35 11.39
C ASN A 82 9.68 -20.04 10.06
N GLN A 83 8.76 -20.86 9.53
CA GLN A 83 8.93 -21.48 8.21
C GLN A 83 9.01 -20.44 7.09
N ILE A 84 8.11 -19.45 7.09
CA ILE A 84 8.09 -18.36 6.11
C ILE A 84 9.34 -17.50 6.26
N MET A 85 9.73 -17.13 7.47
CA MET A 85 10.94 -16.33 7.72
C MET A 85 12.21 -17.04 7.27
N ASN A 86 12.34 -18.35 7.52
CA ASN A 86 13.46 -19.15 7.02
C ASN A 86 13.47 -19.20 5.49
N LYS A 87 12.30 -19.37 4.87
CA LYS A 87 12.17 -19.33 3.41
C LYS A 87 12.58 -17.97 2.86
N LEU A 88 12.13 -16.86 3.46
CA LEU A 88 12.50 -15.50 3.07
C LEU A 88 14.01 -15.28 3.19
N LYS A 89 14.64 -15.72 4.29
CA LYS A 89 16.10 -15.64 4.45
C LYS A 89 16.84 -16.41 3.36
N ASN A 90 16.39 -17.61 3.01
CA ASN A 90 16.97 -18.37 1.90
C ASN A 90 16.78 -17.65 0.55
N THR A 91 15.63 -17.02 0.33
CA THR A 91 15.40 -16.20 -0.86
C THR A 91 16.34 -14.99 -0.91
N CYS A 92 16.54 -14.29 0.21
CA CYS A 92 17.51 -13.19 0.31
C CYS A 92 18.95 -13.65 0.03
N LEU A 93 19.33 -14.85 0.47
CA LEU A 93 20.64 -15.43 0.16
C LEU A 93 20.80 -15.73 -1.33
N ALA A 94 19.75 -16.26 -1.98
CA ALA A 94 19.77 -16.61 -3.39
C ALA A 94 19.69 -15.40 -4.34
N ALA A 95 19.07 -14.31 -3.91
CA ALA A 95 19.02 -13.07 -4.70
C ALA A 95 20.42 -12.47 -4.85
N GLY A 96 20.78 -12.06 -6.07
CA GLY A 96 22.07 -11.41 -6.35
C GLY A 96 22.06 -9.94 -5.93
N PHE A 97 21.29 -9.14 -6.64
CA PHE A 97 21.05 -7.73 -6.36
C PHE A 97 19.57 -7.49 -6.03
N ILE A 98 19.32 -6.57 -5.12
CA ILE A 98 17.96 -6.27 -4.65
C ILE A 98 17.71 -4.77 -4.58
N SER A 99 16.48 -4.36 -4.83
CA SER A 99 15.98 -3.03 -4.49
C SER A 99 15.01 -3.15 -3.33
N LEU A 100 14.99 -2.17 -2.44
CA LEU A 100 14.07 -2.11 -1.32
C LEU A 100 13.06 -0.99 -1.53
N THR A 101 11.78 -1.22 -1.22
CA THR A 101 10.80 -0.14 -1.05
C THR A 101 10.49 0.00 0.42
N PHE A 102 10.53 1.22 0.93
CA PHE A 102 10.19 1.58 2.31
C PHE A 102 8.92 2.43 2.30
N ASP A 103 7.82 1.86 2.78
CA ASP A 103 6.50 2.52 2.78
C ASP A 103 5.98 2.68 4.21
N GLY A 104 5.45 3.87 4.50
CA GLY A 104 4.98 4.26 5.82
C GLY A 104 3.49 4.55 5.82
N CYS A 105 2.75 3.98 6.78
CA CYS A 105 1.35 4.30 6.97
C CYS A 105 1.00 4.52 8.44
N ALA A 106 -0.02 5.34 8.69
CA ALA A 106 -0.59 5.51 10.02
C ALA A 106 -1.97 4.83 10.08
N ASP A 107 -2.24 4.10 11.16
CA ASP A 107 -3.57 3.55 11.40
C ASP A 107 -4.53 4.63 11.94
N ARG A 108 -5.81 4.25 12.14
CA ARG A 108 -6.83 5.16 12.68
C ARG A 108 -6.57 5.64 14.11
N ARG A 109 -5.64 5.01 14.82
CA ARG A 109 -5.18 5.39 16.17
C ARG A 109 -3.86 6.15 16.10
N VAL A 110 -3.46 6.59 14.90
CA VAL A 110 -2.24 7.36 14.62
C VAL A 110 -0.98 6.57 15.03
N ARG A 111 -1.06 5.25 14.99
CA ARG A 111 0.11 4.38 15.16
C ARG A 111 0.80 4.20 13.81
N ALA A 112 2.10 4.41 13.79
CA ALA A 112 2.89 4.32 12.57
C ALA A 112 3.35 2.88 12.32
N PHE A 113 3.17 2.44 11.09
CA PHE A 113 3.62 1.16 10.59
C PHE A 113 4.46 1.38 9.35
N TYR A 114 5.56 0.63 9.25
CA TYR A 114 6.44 0.69 8.10
C TYR A 114 6.62 -0.70 7.50
N ALA A 115 6.54 -0.74 6.17
CA ALA A 115 6.77 -1.91 5.35
C ALA A 115 8.12 -1.79 4.66
N ILE A 116 8.93 -2.85 4.74
CA ILE A 116 10.13 -3.00 3.92
C ILE A 116 9.90 -4.19 3.00
N THR A 117 9.87 -3.92 1.70
CA THR A 117 9.66 -4.95 0.67
C THR A 117 10.90 -5.05 -0.20
N MET A 118 11.39 -6.27 -0.37
CA MET A 118 12.49 -6.60 -1.25
C MET A 118 11.99 -6.93 -2.65
N HIS A 119 12.64 -6.35 -3.65
CA HIS A 119 12.38 -6.56 -5.07
C HIS A 119 13.64 -7.07 -5.76
N TYR A 120 13.52 -8.11 -6.56
CA TYR A 120 14.63 -8.68 -7.32
C TYR A 120 14.12 -9.41 -8.57
N VAL A 121 15.01 -9.61 -9.54
CA VAL A 121 14.74 -10.45 -10.71
C VAL A 121 15.27 -11.85 -10.42
N ASP A 122 14.42 -12.86 -10.52
CA ASP A 122 14.82 -14.25 -10.31
C ASP A 122 15.58 -14.83 -11.51
N GLN A 123 16.08 -16.06 -11.38
CA GLN A 123 16.82 -16.76 -12.44
C GLN A 123 15.99 -17.01 -13.72
N THR A 124 14.66 -16.88 -13.64
CA THR A 124 13.75 -17.01 -14.79
C THR A 124 13.47 -15.67 -15.46
N GLY A 125 14.08 -14.58 -15.00
CA GLY A 125 13.84 -13.23 -15.51
C GLY A 125 12.54 -12.60 -15.00
N GLN A 126 11.90 -13.19 -13.97
CA GLN A 126 10.66 -12.66 -13.42
C GLN A 126 10.94 -11.73 -12.24
N LEU A 127 10.25 -10.59 -12.20
CA LEU A 127 10.26 -9.71 -11.05
C LEU A 127 9.56 -10.41 -9.86
N ARG A 128 10.22 -10.40 -8.71
CA ARG A 128 9.72 -10.95 -7.45
C ARG A 128 9.73 -9.87 -6.39
N ALA A 129 8.64 -9.78 -5.62
CA ALA A 129 8.50 -8.92 -4.47
C ALA A 129 8.22 -9.75 -3.22
N HIS A 130 8.91 -9.45 -2.12
CA HIS A 130 8.70 -10.09 -0.82
C HIS A 130 8.76 -9.08 0.32
N LEU A 131 7.68 -9.02 1.10
CA LEU A 131 7.62 -8.24 2.33
C LEU A 131 8.58 -8.85 3.37
N LEU A 132 9.61 -8.11 3.75
CA LEU A 132 10.58 -8.51 4.77
C LEU A 132 10.11 -8.14 6.17
N ALA A 133 9.51 -6.95 6.29
CA ALA A 133 9.07 -6.39 7.55
C ALA A 133 7.79 -5.58 7.39
N TYR A 134 6.91 -5.68 8.38
CA TYR A 134 5.76 -4.79 8.56
C TYR A 134 5.62 -4.50 10.04
N ASN A 135 6.30 -3.44 10.50
CA ASN A 135 6.56 -3.21 11.91
C ASN A 135 5.92 -1.91 12.37
N HIS A 136 5.38 -1.94 13.58
CA HIS A 136 4.97 -0.75 14.31
C HIS A 136 6.22 -0.04 14.86
N ILE A 137 6.37 1.25 14.56
CA ILE A 137 7.41 2.07 15.17
C ILE A 137 6.80 2.79 16.37
N SER A 138 7.30 2.44 17.55
CA SER A 138 6.88 3.05 18.81
C SER A 138 7.63 4.37 19.02
N GLY A 139 6.92 5.41 19.44
CA GLY A 139 7.51 6.74 19.71
C GLY A 139 7.38 7.69 18.52
N SER A 140 8.30 8.66 18.43
CA SER A 140 8.30 9.65 17.35
C SER A 140 8.77 9.03 16.03
N ASN A 141 8.12 9.38 14.92
CA ASN A 141 8.54 8.91 13.58
C ASN A 141 9.75 9.71 13.05
N THR A 142 10.81 9.87 13.84
CA THR A 142 12.02 10.60 13.42
C THR A 142 12.79 9.81 12.37
N GLY A 143 13.57 10.51 11.53
CA GLY A 143 14.42 9.84 10.53
C GLY A 143 15.37 8.80 11.14
N GLU A 144 15.91 9.09 12.33
CA GLU A 144 16.74 8.16 13.10
C GLU A 144 16.00 6.84 13.42
N ASN A 145 14.76 6.89 13.91
CA ASN A 145 13.98 5.69 14.21
C ASN A 145 13.66 4.87 12.95
N LEU A 146 13.45 5.54 11.81
CA LEU A 146 13.24 4.86 10.52
C LEU A 146 14.52 4.17 10.05
N PHE A 147 15.66 4.85 10.18
CA PHE A 147 16.97 4.28 9.84
C PHE A 147 17.31 3.08 10.74
N MET A 148 17.09 3.18 12.05
CA MET A 148 17.30 2.05 12.97
C MET A 148 16.43 0.84 12.61
N GLU A 149 15.18 1.06 12.22
CA GLU A 149 14.29 -0.02 11.79
C GLU A 149 14.76 -0.66 10.48
N TYR A 150 15.17 0.17 9.51
CA TYR A 150 15.80 -0.27 8.27
C TYR A 150 17.06 -1.11 8.53
N ASP A 151 17.97 -0.62 9.37
CA ASP A 151 19.23 -1.29 9.69
C ASP A 151 18.99 -2.62 10.41
N ARG A 152 18.06 -2.65 11.36
CA ARG A 152 17.64 -3.88 12.06
C ARG A 152 17.13 -4.93 11.09
N VAL A 153 16.26 -4.56 10.15
CA VAL A 153 15.72 -5.49 9.15
C VAL A 153 16.83 -5.94 8.21
N SER A 154 17.63 -5.00 7.70
CA SER A 154 18.74 -5.26 6.77
C SER A 154 19.85 -6.13 7.36
N THR A 155 20.02 -6.11 8.68
CA THR A 155 20.93 -7.00 9.41
C THR A 155 20.30 -8.36 9.73
N SER A 156 19.00 -8.39 10.03
CA SER A 156 18.28 -9.63 10.35
C SER A 156 18.08 -10.56 9.15
N PHE A 157 18.04 -9.99 7.95
CA PHE A 157 18.08 -10.69 6.67
C PHE A 157 19.49 -10.55 6.08
N PRO A 158 20.07 -11.59 5.47
CA PRO A 158 21.42 -11.52 4.91
C PRO A 158 21.44 -10.78 3.56
N ILE A 159 21.12 -9.49 3.60
CA ILE A 159 20.98 -8.61 2.41
C ILE A 159 21.99 -7.45 2.37
N GLY A 160 22.74 -7.21 3.45
CA GLY A 160 23.82 -6.22 3.46
C GLY A 160 24.81 -6.46 2.32
N GLY A 161 25.06 -5.43 1.50
CA GLY A 161 25.93 -5.51 0.32
C GLY A 161 25.23 -5.95 -0.99
N LYS A 162 23.93 -6.29 -0.96
CA LYS A 162 23.15 -6.62 -2.17
C LYS A 162 22.17 -5.52 -2.58
N ILE A 163 21.98 -4.54 -1.70
CA ILE A 163 20.99 -3.47 -1.88
C ILE A 163 21.56 -2.47 -2.90
N VAL A 164 20.92 -2.36 -4.05
CA VAL A 164 21.32 -1.42 -5.10
C VAL A 164 20.56 -0.10 -5.02
N ARG A 165 19.28 -0.15 -4.60
CA ARG A 165 18.41 1.03 -4.48
C ARG A 165 17.45 0.88 -3.31
N LEU A 166 17.14 2.01 -2.68
CA LEU A 166 16.12 2.16 -1.65
C LEU A 166 15.08 3.19 -2.13
N ILE A 167 13.86 2.78 -2.36
CA ILE A 167 12.77 3.64 -2.84
C ILE A 167 11.92 4.06 -1.65
N THR A 168 11.79 5.36 -1.40
CA THR A 168 10.95 5.90 -0.31
C THR A 168 10.10 7.06 -0.83
N ASP A 169 9.00 7.40 -0.16
CA ASP A 169 8.35 8.67 -0.43
C ASP A 169 9.23 9.87 -0.03
N ASN A 170 8.80 11.09 -0.38
CA ASN A 170 9.50 12.34 -0.09
C ASN A 170 9.04 12.98 1.24
N ALA A 171 8.46 12.21 2.16
CA ALA A 171 8.19 12.72 3.51
C ALA A 171 9.49 13.15 4.19
N SER A 172 9.43 14.22 4.97
CA SER A 172 10.58 14.82 5.66
C SER A 172 11.39 13.79 6.46
N ASN A 173 10.71 12.84 7.09
CA ASN A 173 11.35 11.85 7.95
C ASN A 173 12.10 10.80 7.12
N ASN A 174 11.59 10.43 5.95
CA ASN A 174 12.28 9.54 5.01
C ASN A 174 13.49 10.24 4.38
N LEU A 175 13.35 11.52 4.03
CA LEU A 175 14.47 12.33 3.54
C LEU A 175 15.57 12.46 4.60
N SER A 176 15.19 12.72 5.85
CA SER A 176 16.13 12.78 6.99
C SER A 176 16.79 11.43 7.26
N ALA A 177 16.10 10.31 7.07
CA ALA A 177 16.65 8.97 7.32
C ALA A 177 17.58 8.48 6.20
N PHE A 178 17.25 8.78 4.95
CA PHE A 178 17.80 8.08 3.79
C PHE A 178 18.37 9.01 2.71
N GLY A 179 18.24 10.33 2.85
CA GLY A 179 18.62 11.31 1.83
C GLY A 179 20.11 11.31 1.49
N GLU A 180 20.96 11.09 2.49
CA GLU A 180 22.43 11.06 2.35
C GLU A 180 22.98 9.63 2.47
N LEU A 181 22.12 8.62 2.38
CA LEU A 181 22.55 7.23 2.59
C LEU A 181 23.42 6.76 1.41
N VAL A 182 24.69 6.50 1.70
CA VAL A 182 25.66 5.90 0.77
C VAL A 182 25.58 4.38 0.88
N ILE A 183 25.77 3.68 -0.25
CA ILE A 183 25.85 2.22 -0.27
C ILE A 183 27.07 1.77 0.56
N PRO A 184 26.92 0.86 1.55
CA PRO A 184 28.06 0.33 2.29
C PRO A 184 29.12 -0.28 1.35
N GLY A 185 30.36 0.20 1.44
CA GLY A 185 31.48 -0.15 0.55
C GLY A 185 31.78 0.88 -0.56
N PHE A 186 30.97 1.93 -0.71
CA PHE A 186 31.22 3.06 -1.61
C PHE A 186 31.70 4.32 -0.88
N GLU A 187 31.90 4.28 0.44
CA GLU A 187 32.29 5.44 1.24
C GLU A 187 33.55 6.11 0.70
N SER A 188 34.56 5.31 0.32
CA SER A 188 35.82 5.80 -0.26
C SER A 188 35.69 6.40 -1.65
N TYR A 189 34.63 6.10 -2.40
CA TYR A 189 34.40 6.68 -3.73
C TYR A 189 33.94 8.15 -3.63
N PHE A 190 33.24 8.49 -2.54
CA PHE A 190 32.68 9.83 -2.31
C PHE A 190 33.55 10.71 -1.41
N ILE A 191 34.68 10.21 -0.91
CA ILE A 191 35.71 11.02 -0.26
C ILE A 191 36.56 11.66 -1.36
N SER A 192 36.38 12.96 -1.61
CA SER A 192 37.29 13.73 -2.45
C SER A 192 38.66 13.82 -1.77
N GLU A 193 39.74 13.52 -2.50
CA GLU A 193 41.13 13.65 -2.01
C GLU A 193 41.58 15.11 -1.76
N ASP A 194 40.69 16.09 -1.93
CA ASP A 194 41.01 17.54 -1.90
C ASP A 194 40.50 18.30 -0.66
N ASP A 195 39.84 17.64 0.30
CA ASP A 195 39.45 18.30 1.56
C ASP A 195 40.60 18.22 2.58
N SER A 196 41.68 18.96 2.28
CA SER A 196 42.69 19.29 3.26
C SER A 196 42.08 20.14 4.38
N GLU A 197 42.23 19.65 5.61
CA GLU A 197 42.10 20.31 6.91
C GLU A 197 42.03 21.86 6.88
N ASP A 198 40.82 22.42 6.86
CA ASP A 198 40.40 23.65 7.59
C ASP A 198 39.09 24.21 7.01
N SER A 199 37.94 23.78 7.55
CA SER A 199 36.76 24.64 7.59
C SER A 199 35.85 24.21 8.73
N ASP A 200 35.60 25.13 9.67
CA ASP A 200 34.66 24.98 10.77
C ASP A 200 33.31 24.45 10.27
N TYR A 201 32.97 23.24 10.69
CA TYR A 201 31.72 22.56 10.35
C TYR A 201 30.57 23.16 11.18
N ASP A 202 29.82 24.10 10.59
CA ASP A 202 28.55 24.61 11.12
C ASP A 202 27.38 23.69 10.70
N PRO A 203 26.72 22.97 11.63
CA PRO A 203 25.65 22.04 11.30
C PRO A 203 24.35 22.71 10.80
N ASP A 204 24.21 24.04 10.92
CA ASP A 204 22.93 24.72 10.65
C ASP A 204 22.79 25.29 9.22
N GLU A 205 23.80 25.13 8.35
CA GLU A 205 23.77 25.71 6.99
C GLU A 205 23.43 24.73 5.85
N LYS A 206 22.73 23.62 6.13
CA LYS A 206 22.17 22.72 5.09
C LYS A 206 20.65 22.70 5.08
N ASN A 207 20.04 23.88 5.06
CA ASN A 207 18.81 24.02 4.30
C ASN A 207 19.21 24.16 2.83
N LEU A 208 19.04 23.10 2.04
CA LEU A 208 18.83 23.25 0.61
C LEU A 208 17.58 24.14 0.49
N LYS A 209 17.79 25.46 0.40
CA LYS A 209 16.73 26.39 0.05
C LYS A 209 16.24 25.90 -1.30
N LEU A 210 15.02 25.36 -1.32
CA LEU A 210 14.17 25.40 -2.50
C LEU A 210 14.08 26.88 -2.88
N SER A 211 15.03 27.34 -3.70
CA SER A 211 15.01 28.68 -4.23
C SER A 211 13.76 28.79 -5.11
N GLU A 212 12.80 29.57 -4.64
CA GLU A 212 11.74 30.09 -5.49
C GLU A 212 12.37 30.72 -6.74
N GLY A 213 11.98 30.23 -7.92
CA GLY A 213 12.04 31.02 -9.14
C GLY A 213 13.18 30.77 -10.14
N HIS A 214 13.99 29.71 -10.04
CA HIS A 214 14.86 29.30 -11.15
C HIS A 214 14.24 28.16 -11.96
N ARG A 215 14.02 28.37 -13.26
CA ARG A 215 13.78 27.25 -14.19
C ARG A 215 15.11 26.50 -14.30
N PRO A 216 15.19 25.21 -13.93
CA PRO A 216 16.43 24.47 -14.08
C PRO A 216 16.76 24.36 -15.57
N ASN A 217 18.01 24.67 -15.94
CA ASN A 217 18.48 24.45 -17.32
C ASN A 217 18.77 22.97 -17.53
N ASP A 218 18.87 22.54 -18.80
CA ASP A 218 19.11 21.12 -19.15
C ASP A 218 20.38 20.55 -18.47
N ASP A 219 21.40 21.39 -18.24
CA ASP A 219 22.63 21.00 -17.52
C ASP A 219 22.42 20.80 -16.01
N ASP A 220 21.51 21.55 -15.36
CA ASP A 220 21.18 21.40 -13.94
C ASP A 220 20.34 20.13 -13.71
N ILE A 221 19.47 19.84 -14.68
CA ILE A 221 18.65 18.63 -14.74
C ILE A 221 19.57 17.42 -14.88
N GLN A 222 20.48 17.43 -15.87
CA GLN A 222 21.44 16.34 -16.10
C GLN A 222 22.36 16.11 -14.88
N ASN A 223 22.92 17.18 -14.28
CA ASN A 223 23.77 17.06 -13.10
C ASN A 223 23.02 16.58 -11.84
N SER A 224 21.73 16.93 -11.68
CA SER A 224 20.90 16.40 -10.60
C SER A 224 20.56 14.92 -10.80
N PHE A 225 20.49 14.46 -12.06
CA PHE A 225 20.19 13.08 -12.41
C PHE A 225 21.41 12.16 -12.31
N ASP A 226 22.59 12.62 -12.75
CA ASP A 226 23.83 11.87 -12.62
C ASP A 226 24.17 11.63 -11.12
N LYS A 227 23.87 12.61 -10.24
CA LYS A 227 23.98 12.45 -8.78
C LYS A 227 22.95 11.46 -8.20
N GLN A 228 21.77 11.30 -8.81
CA GLN A 228 20.80 10.29 -8.38
C GLN A 228 21.23 8.87 -8.75
N GLU A 229 22.02 8.69 -9.82
CA GLU A 229 22.60 7.39 -10.14
C GLU A 229 23.59 6.90 -9.07
N GLU A 230 24.21 7.81 -8.34
CA GLU A 230 25.19 7.52 -7.28
C GLU A 230 24.57 7.30 -5.88
N LEU A 231 23.38 7.86 -5.62
CA LEU A 231 22.73 7.77 -4.32
C LEU A 231 21.92 6.47 -4.15
N LEU A 232 21.99 5.86 -2.97
CA LEU A 232 21.21 4.65 -2.68
C LEU A 232 19.70 4.93 -2.75
N ARG A 233 19.27 6.12 -2.32
CA ARG A 233 17.85 6.47 -2.24
C ARG A 233 17.31 7.02 -3.55
N LEU A 234 16.21 6.43 -4.03
CA LEU A 234 15.37 7.01 -5.08
C LEU A 234 14.04 7.52 -4.51
N PRO A 235 13.55 8.68 -4.98
CA PRO A 235 12.22 9.16 -4.60
C PRO A 235 11.13 8.28 -5.22
N CYS A 236 10.03 8.10 -4.50
CA CYS A 236 8.86 7.42 -5.02
C CYS A 236 8.22 8.29 -6.12
N PHE A 237 8.29 7.80 -7.36
CA PHE A 237 7.70 8.47 -8.52
C PHE A 237 6.21 8.77 -8.33
N ILE A 238 5.45 7.81 -7.79
CA ILE A 238 4.00 7.94 -7.56
C ILE A 238 3.70 9.08 -6.58
N HIS A 239 4.49 9.18 -5.51
CA HIS A 239 4.33 10.25 -4.54
C HIS A 239 4.63 11.60 -5.18
N THR A 240 5.71 11.68 -5.97
CA THR A 240 6.08 12.88 -6.72
C THR A 240 4.97 13.29 -7.70
N LEU A 241 4.42 12.34 -8.46
CA LEU A 241 3.31 12.59 -9.38
C LEU A 241 2.06 13.09 -8.64
N GLN A 242 1.77 12.54 -7.46
CA GLN A 242 0.67 13.00 -6.61
C GLN A 242 0.88 14.44 -6.12
N LEU A 243 2.12 14.84 -5.80
CA LEU A 243 2.44 16.22 -5.44
C LEU A 243 2.21 17.16 -6.63
N VAL A 244 2.66 16.80 -7.84
CA VAL A 244 2.42 17.58 -9.07
C VAL A 244 0.93 17.79 -9.32
N VAL A 245 0.14 16.71 -9.22
CA VAL A 245 -1.33 16.80 -9.36
C VAL A 245 -1.93 17.72 -8.31
N LYS A 246 -1.52 17.59 -7.04
CA LYS A 246 -2.01 18.39 -5.92
C LYS A 246 -1.71 19.88 -6.15
N ASP A 247 -0.48 20.21 -6.52
CA ASP A 247 -0.04 21.59 -6.71
C ASP A 247 -0.76 22.22 -7.90
N GLY A 248 -0.88 21.51 -9.03
CA GLY A 248 -1.65 22.00 -10.18
C GLY A 248 -3.14 22.24 -9.87
N LEU A 249 -3.76 21.41 -9.04
CA LEU A 249 -5.14 21.60 -8.59
C LEU A 249 -5.28 22.75 -7.58
N ASN A 250 -4.25 23.04 -6.80
CA ASN A 250 -4.25 24.19 -5.89
C ASN A 250 -4.12 25.52 -6.64
N GLU A 251 -3.39 25.56 -7.76
CA GLU A 251 -3.29 26.75 -8.61
C GLU A 251 -4.53 26.96 -9.49
N SER A 252 -5.30 25.91 -9.74
CA SER A 252 -6.50 25.97 -10.59
C SER A 252 -7.75 26.37 -9.80
N GLU A 253 -8.09 27.67 -9.75
CA GLU A 253 -9.28 28.11 -8.99
C GLU A 253 -10.60 27.63 -9.60
N CYS A 254 -10.68 27.56 -10.93
CA CYS A 254 -11.93 27.27 -11.65
C CYS A 254 -12.48 25.86 -11.41
N ILE A 255 -11.63 24.90 -11.03
CA ILE A 255 -12.00 23.49 -10.83
C ILE A 255 -12.50 23.20 -9.40
N ARG A 256 -12.22 24.09 -8.43
CA ARG A 256 -12.59 23.89 -7.01
C ARG A 256 -14.09 23.73 -6.80
N SER A 257 -14.88 24.65 -7.35
CA SER A 257 -16.35 24.61 -7.19
C SER A 257 -16.97 23.38 -7.88
N PRO A 258 -16.64 23.06 -9.15
CA PRO A 258 -17.10 21.82 -9.79
C PRO A 258 -16.74 20.55 -9.02
N LEU A 259 -15.51 20.41 -8.54
CA LEU A 259 -15.09 19.22 -7.76
C LEU A 259 -15.84 19.11 -6.43
N SER A 260 -16.10 20.23 -5.75
CA SER A 260 -16.89 20.24 -4.52
C SER A 260 -18.32 19.74 -4.75
N LYS A 261 -18.96 20.17 -5.85
CA LYS A 261 -20.28 19.66 -6.25
C LYS A 261 -20.25 18.16 -6.51
N VAL A 262 -19.26 17.68 -7.26
CA VAL A 262 -19.07 16.24 -7.54
C VAL A 262 -18.90 15.44 -6.25
N ALA A 263 -18.10 15.92 -5.29
CA ALA A 263 -17.89 15.26 -4.02
C ALA A 263 -19.19 15.13 -3.20
N GLU A 264 -20.01 16.19 -3.15
CA GLU A 264 -21.31 16.13 -2.47
C GLU A 264 -22.31 15.24 -3.21
N ILE A 265 -22.32 15.23 -4.55
CA ILE A 265 -23.13 14.28 -5.35
C ILE A 265 -22.75 12.83 -5.02
N ALA A 266 -21.44 12.52 -5.04
CA ALA A 266 -20.95 11.18 -4.71
C ALA A 266 -21.35 10.78 -3.29
N LYS A 267 -21.16 11.66 -2.31
CA LYS A 267 -21.57 11.44 -0.92
C LYS A 267 -23.07 11.20 -0.76
N LEU A 268 -23.91 11.92 -1.49
CA LEU A 268 -25.36 11.68 -1.52
C LEU A 268 -25.70 10.31 -2.12
N SER A 269 -24.99 9.89 -3.16
CA SER A 269 -25.18 8.57 -3.78
C SER A 269 -24.93 7.40 -2.82
N HIS A 270 -24.04 7.59 -1.84
CA HIS A 270 -23.75 6.57 -0.82
C HIS A 270 -24.66 6.64 0.41
N LYS A 271 -25.17 7.83 0.74
CA LYS A 271 -25.98 8.04 1.95
C LYS A 271 -27.49 7.94 1.72
N SER A 272 -27.96 8.14 0.49
CA SER A 272 -29.39 8.10 0.16
C SER A 272 -29.72 6.83 -0.61
N ILE A 273 -30.49 5.94 0.03
CA ILE A 273 -30.99 4.69 -0.58
C ILE A 273 -31.74 5.00 -1.88
N THR A 274 -32.60 6.01 -1.89
CA THR A 274 -33.38 6.39 -3.07
C THR A 274 -32.53 6.86 -4.24
N ILE A 275 -31.40 7.53 -3.98
CA ILE A 275 -30.47 7.95 -5.04
C ILE A 275 -29.67 6.74 -5.51
N ALA A 276 -29.17 5.92 -4.59
CA ALA A 276 -28.41 4.71 -4.88
C ALA A 276 -29.20 3.72 -5.77
N GLU A 277 -30.43 3.38 -5.38
CA GLU A 277 -31.29 2.45 -6.13
C GLU A 277 -31.60 2.97 -7.54
N LYS A 278 -31.83 4.28 -7.68
CA LYS A 278 -32.12 4.87 -9.00
C LYS A 278 -30.89 4.90 -9.90
N LEU A 279 -29.71 5.22 -9.38
CA LEU A 279 -28.47 5.11 -10.15
C LEU A 279 -28.23 3.66 -10.58
N GLN A 280 -28.47 2.71 -9.69
CA GLN A 280 -28.34 1.29 -9.97
C GLN A 280 -29.33 0.81 -11.05
N ASN A 281 -30.58 1.30 -11.03
CA ASN A 281 -31.58 0.99 -12.07
C ASN A 281 -31.16 1.49 -13.46
N GLU A 282 -30.48 2.64 -13.51
CA GLU A 282 -29.89 3.19 -14.73
C GLU A 282 -28.49 2.62 -15.03
N LYS A 283 -28.06 1.59 -14.28
CA LYS A 283 -26.76 0.89 -14.40
C LYS A 283 -25.53 1.77 -14.15
N PHE A 284 -25.68 2.86 -13.40
CA PHE A 284 -24.59 3.71 -12.94
C PHE A 284 -24.19 3.37 -11.50
N SER A 285 -22.90 3.45 -11.22
CA SER A 285 -22.34 3.33 -9.88
C SER A 285 -21.19 4.31 -9.74
N ILE A 286 -21.20 5.07 -8.64
CA ILE A 286 -20.15 6.03 -8.30
C ILE A 286 -19.26 5.34 -7.26
N PRO A 287 -17.94 5.21 -7.49
CA PRO A 287 -17.03 4.63 -6.52
C PRO A 287 -16.79 5.59 -5.35
N GLU A 288 -16.61 5.03 -4.16
CA GLU A 288 -16.24 5.81 -2.97
C GLU A 288 -14.80 6.32 -3.11
N ALA A 289 -14.62 7.62 -2.87
CA ALA A 289 -13.32 8.26 -2.92
C ALA A 289 -12.49 7.96 -1.66
N ILE A 290 -11.22 7.60 -1.84
CA ILE A 290 -10.27 7.36 -0.76
C ILE A 290 -9.40 8.60 -0.58
N VAL A 291 -9.37 9.15 0.64
CA VAL A 291 -8.66 10.39 0.96
C VAL A 291 -7.17 10.32 0.65
N THR A 292 -6.53 9.18 0.90
CA THR A 292 -5.08 9.00 0.74
C THR A 292 -4.63 8.77 -0.69
N ARG A 293 -5.55 8.65 -1.67
CA ARG A 293 -5.22 8.27 -3.05
C ARG A 293 -5.99 9.12 -4.07
N TRP A 294 -5.31 10.06 -4.71
CA TRP A 294 -5.92 11.01 -5.65
C TRP A 294 -6.59 10.31 -6.86
N ASN A 295 -6.03 9.19 -7.33
CA ASN A 295 -6.59 8.43 -8.46
C ASN A 295 -8.00 7.88 -8.16
N SER A 296 -8.32 7.56 -6.90
CA SER A 296 -9.67 7.17 -6.49
C SER A 296 -10.66 8.34 -6.60
N GLN A 297 -10.24 9.56 -6.25
CA GLN A 297 -11.03 10.78 -6.40
C GLN A 297 -11.25 11.11 -7.87
N PHE A 298 -10.21 10.95 -8.70
CA PHE A 298 -10.32 11.06 -10.16
C PHE A 298 -11.35 10.08 -10.74
N LEU A 299 -11.35 8.81 -10.31
CA LEU A 299 -12.34 7.82 -10.76
C LEU A 299 -13.77 8.23 -10.37
N THR A 300 -13.98 8.76 -9.16
CA THR A 300 -15.28 9.32 -8.75
C THR A 300 -15.70 10.44 -9.70
N VAL A 301 -14.80 11.37 -10.03
CA VAL A 301 -15.10 12.48 -10.96
C VAL A 301 -15.43 11.97 -12.35
N SER A 302 -14.61 11.09 -12.91
CA SER A 302 -14.84 10.47 -14.22
C SER A 302 -16.22 9.80 -14.29
N LYS A 303 -16.59 9.02 -13.26
CA LYS A 303 -17.90 8.37 -13.21
C LYS A 303 -19.06 9.34 -13.08
N VAL A 304 -18.90 10.44 -12.36
CA VAL A 304 -19.97 11.46 -12.28
C VAL A 304 -20.14 12.19 -13.62
N VAL A 305 -19.05 12.48 -14.33
CA VAL A 305 -19.09 13.14 -15.65
C VAL A 305 -19.76 12.27 -16.72
N ASP A 306 -19.65 10.95 -16.62
CA ASP A 306 -20.30 9.98 -17.52
C ASP A 306 -21.83 9.90 -17.32
N ILE A 307 -22.35 10.32 -16.17
CA ILE A 307 -23.79 10.26 -15.88
C ILE A 307 -24.51 11.41 -16.60
N PRO A 308 -25.64 11.14 -17.29
CA PRO A 308 -26.45 12.20 -17.90
C PRO A 308 -26.81 13.32 -16.91
N ASN A 309 -26.53 14.58 -17.28
CA ASN A 309 -26.75 15.71 -16.39
C ASN A 309 -28.21 15.88 -15.95
N THR A 310 -29.16 15.50 -16.80
CA THR A 310 -30.60 15.45 -16.46
C THR A 310 -30.84 14.53 -15.28
N LEU A 311 -30.24 13.33 -15.29
CA LEU A 311 -30.32 12.37 -14.21
C LEU A 311 -29.66 12.89 -12.93
N LEU A 312 -28.51 13.57 -13.00
CA LEU A 312 -27.86 14.15 -11.82
C LEU A 312 -28.71 15.28 -11.20
N ASN A 313 -29.17 16.22 -12.04
CA ASN A 313 -29.87 17.42 -11.62
C ASN A 313 -31.28 17.15 -11.08
N GLU A 314 -32.00 16.18 -11.64
CA GLU A 314 -33.30 15.77 -11.08
C GLU A 314 -33.18 15.17 -9.66
N ARG A 315 -31.99 14.71 -9.27
CA ARG A 315 -31.80 13.83 -8.11
C ARG A 315 -31.18 14.55 -6.92
N THR A 316 -30.39 15.59 -7.14
CA THR A 316 -29.82 16.39 -6.05
C THR A 316 -30.86 17.25 -5.35
N LYS A 317 -31.93 17.71 -6.04
CA LYS A 317 -33.01 18.62 -5.56
C LYS A 317 -32.54 19.92 -4.88
N LYS A 318 -31.24 20.07 -4.67
CA LYS A 318 -30.50 21.18 -4.12
C LYS A 318 -29.95 21.97 -5.28
N THR A 319 -30.46 23.18 -5.48
CA THR A 319 -30.06 24.06 -6.58
C THR A 319 -28.56 24.37 -6.53
N GLU A 320 -27.94 24.36 -5.34
CA GLU A 320 -26.50 24.55 -5.18
C GLU A 320 -25.63 23.42 -5.75
N LEU A 321 -26.18 22.21 -5.93
CA LEU A 321 -25.47 21.04 -6.45
C LEU A 321 -25.66 20.82 -7.96
N LEU A 322 -26.39 21.70 -8.64
CA LEU A 322 -26.60 21.60 -10.08
C LEU A 322 -25.27 21.86 -10.81
N LEU A 323 -24.91 20.92 -11.69
CA LEU A 323 -23.76 21.07 -12.58
C LEU A 323 -24.19 21.86 -13.81
N SER A 324 -23.70 23.10 -13.90
CA SER A 324 -23.92 23.96 -15.07
C SER A 324 -23.17 23.43 -16.29
N THR A 325 -23.51 23.94 -17.47
CA THR A 325 -22.77 23.63 -18.71
C THR A 325 -21.28 23.98 -18.58
N LYS A 326 -20.96 25.07 -17.87
CA LYS A 326 -19.57 25.47 -17.59
C LYS A 326 -18.89 24.48 -16.64
N ASP A 327 -19.56 24.04 -15.57
CA ASP A 327 -19.01 23.06 -14.64
C ASP A 327 -18.68 21.74 -15.37
N LEU A 328 -19.60 21.27 -16.23
CA LEU A 328 -19.37 20.05 -17.01
C LEU A 328 -18.25 20.19 -18.04
N ALA A 329 -18.09 21.36 -18.65
CA ALA A 329 -16.96 21.61 -19.56
C ALA A 329 -15.63 21.50 -18.81
N VAL A 330 -15.53 22.20 -17.67
CA VAL A 330 -14.34 22.17 -16.80
C VAL A 330 -14.05 20.76 -16.27
N LEU A 331 -15.07 20.01 -15.85
CA LEU A 331 -14.90 18.63 -15.38
C LEU A 331 -14.48 17.67 -16.49
N ARG A 332 -14.97 17.85 -17.72
CA ARG A 332 -14.55 17.04 -18.88
C ARG A 332 -13.09 17.34 -19.26
N GLU A 333 -12.68 18.60 -19.23
CA GLU A 333 -11.27 18.98 -19.41
C GLU A 333 -10.40 18.36 -18.31
N PHE A 334 -10.84 18.45 -17.04
CA PHE A 334 -10.17 17.76 -15.93
C PHE A 334 -10.01 16.26 -16.21
N VAL A 335 -11.09 15.56 -16.59
CA VAL A 335 -11.01 14.12 -16.89
C VAL A 335 -10.02 13.86 -18.03
N SER A 336 -10.08 14.66 -19.10
CA SER A 336 -9.19 14.52 -20.26
C SER A 336 -7.71 14.68 -19.87
N ILE A 337 -7.37 15.68 -19.07
CA ILE A 337 -5.98 15.97 -18.66
C ILE A 337 -5.49 14.90 -17.68
N PHE A 338 -6.26 14.62 -16.64
CA PHE A 338 -5.81 13.75 -15.54
C PHE A 338 -5.89 12.26 -15.84
N THR A 339 -6.52 11.85 -16.96
CA THR A 339 -6.49 10.44 -17.42
C THR A 339 -5.05 9.94 -17.58
N LEU A 340 -4.16 10.75 -18.17
CA LEU A 340 -2.76 10.37 -18.36
C LEU A 340 -2.02 10.18 -17.03
N PHE A 341 -2.27 11.08 -16.07
CA PHE A 341 -1.69 11.00 -14.72
C PHE A 341 -2.22 9.78 -13.97
N ALA A 342 -3.51 9.45 -14.11
CA ALA A 342 -4.14 8.31 -13.46
C ALA A 342 -3.61 6.98 -14.04
N GLU A 343 -3.41 6.94 -15.36
CA GLU A 343 -2.79 5.81 -16.04
C GLU A 343 -1.31 5.64 -15.61
N ALA A 344 -0.54 6.73 -15.60
CA ALA A 344 0.85 6.71 -15.12
C ALA A 344 0.95 6.23 -13.67
N THR A 345 0.07 6.71 -12.78
CA THR A 345 -0.03 6.25 -11.39
C THR A 345 -0.29 4.75 -11.33
N THR A 346 -1.26 4.26 -12.10
CA THR A 346 -1.66 2.85 -12.09
C THR A 346 -0.55 1.94 -12.62
N ARG A 347 0.12 2.33 -13.71
CA ARG A 347 1.22 1.56 -14.31
C ARG A 347 2.45 1.51 -13.41
N THR A 348 2.77 2.61 -12.74
CA THR A 348 3.97 2.71 -11.89
C THR A 348 3.79 2.12 -10.49
N GLN A 349 2.55 1.92 -10.03
CA GLN A 349 2.20 1.21 -8.80
C GLN A 349 2.24 -0.32 -8.91
N ALA A 350 2.44 -0.87 -10.11
CA ALA A 350 2.40 -2.31 -10.32
C ALA A 350 3.56 -3.03 -9.61
N GLU A 351 3.24 -4.07 -8.84
CA GLU A 351 4.23 -4.87 -8.09
C GLU A 351 4.78 -6.06 -8.89
N GLN A 352 4.08 -6.48 -9.96
CA GLN A 352 4.40 -7.68 -10.74
C GLN A 352 4.98 -7.35 -12.13
N SER A 353 5.23 -6.08 -12.42
CA SER A 353 5.82 -5.63 -13.68
C SER A 353 6.90 -4.60 -13.41
N ILE A 354 7.89 -4.54 -14.30
CA ILE A 354 8.96 -3.55 -14.22
C ILE A 354 8.36 -2.17 -14.47
N SER A 355 8.36 -1.32 -13.44
CA SER A 355 7.79 0.03 -13.50
C SER A 355 8.84 1.13 -13.66
N ILE A 356 10.06 0.91 -13.18
CA ILE A 356 11.12 1.94 -13.20
C ILE A 356 11.51 2.35 -14.62
N SER A 357 11.46 1.44 -15.59
CA SER A 357 11.73 1.73 -17.01
C SER A 357 10.65 2.57 -17.69
N LEU A 358 9.52 2.83 -17.01
CA LEU A 358 8.46 3.72 -17.50
C LEU A 358 8.68 5.17 -17.07
N VAL A 359 9.60 5.39 -16.13
CA VAL A 359 9.99 6.71 -15.65
C VAL A 359 11.25 7.08 -16.44
N GLY A 360 11.16 8.12 -17.26
CA GLY A 360 12.33 8.66 -17.95
C GLY A 360 13.36 9.17 -16.94
N PRO A 361 14.66 9.17 -17.31
CA PRO A 361 15.71 9.73 -16.48
C PRO A 361 15.39 11.18 -16.12
#